data_AF-A0A4V6A6Q0-F1
#
_entry.id   AF-A0A4V6A6Q0-F1
#
_cell.length_a   1.000
_cell.length_b   1.000
_cell.length_c   1.000
_cell.angle_alpha   90.00
_cell.angle_beta   90.00
_cell.angle_gamma   90.00
#
_symmetry.space_group_name_H-M   'P 1'
#
loop_
_entity.id
_entity.type
_entity.pdbx_description
1 polymer ?
#
loop_
_entity_poly.entity_id
_entity_poly.type
_entity_poly.pdbx_seq_one_letter_code
_entity_poly.pdbx_strand_id
1 'polypeptide(L)'
;MWRTYRNLMELREDESEFWRADMMHGRFCRLKGTKKSTKLALYYHFRSKMDFKALEEIFEEGTRKECEKLMEKIDVPKIERMMASYHLGKLKRYNSRYLMIFKCHLCKKELKGLQNTFKQHIGQHEDIPSYCFMKGCSKHFRSYSSLRNHIIQKHDLREADLDSTQYHYLQSAKVAYFDKAATFMDRYFPPESFVRFNDRKVGSTQSLEDVKCCKCGEEFKHPVPRRHHVAAHLGLSTKCVIEGCEATFLDAYYVSAHLSSFHKKRLKDLSERELYAHKMSKEEFNKIMKMEVSKYFPMRIVKDEDSE
;
A
#
# COMPACT_ATOMS: atom_id res chain seq x y z
N MET A 1 -11.73 30.16 3.98
CA MET A 1 -12.15 28.81 4.39
C MET A 1 -11.18 27.73 3.83
N TRP A 2 -9.86 27.85 4.09
CA TRP A 2 -8.80 27.00 3.48
C TRP A 2 -7.78 26.46 4.52
N ARG A 3 -8.11 26.46 5.81
CA ARG A 3 -7.20 26.01 6.90
C ARG A 3 -7.11 24.49 7.07
N THR A 4 -7.82 23.68 6.29
CA THR A 4 -7.85 22.21 6.43
C THR A 4 -6.79 21.45 5.62
N TYR A 5 -6.01 22.12 4.75
CA TYR A 5 -5.05 21.42 3.89
C TYR A 5 -3.75 21.01 4.62
N ARG A 6 -3.41 21.65 5.74
CA ARG A 6 -2.15 21.35 6.48
C ARG A 6 -2.26 20.08 7.34
N ASN A 7 -3.45 19.76 7.88
CA ASN A 7 -3.65 18.57 8.73
C ASN A 7 -3.77 17.24 7.95
N LEU A 8 -3.96 17.28 6.62
CA LEU A 8 -4.05 16.07 5.79
C LEU A 8 -2.69 15.48 5.38
N MET A 9 -1.60 16.25 5.48
CA MET A 9 -0.24 15.74 5.26
C MET A 9 0.37 15.14 6.54
N GLU A 10 -0.08 15.56 7.73
CA GLU A 10 0.35 14.97 9.02
C GLU A 10 -0.28 13.58 9.27
N LEU A 11 -1.39 13.25 8.61
CA LEU A 11 -1.99 11.90 8.65
C LEU A 11 -1.22 10.84 7.83
N ARG A 12 -0.05 11.16 7.26
CA ARG A 12 0.84 10.16 6.62
C ARG A 12 1.78 9.45 7.60
N GLU A 13 1.77 9.80 8.88
CA GLU A 13 2.57 9.08 9.88
C GLU A 13 2.00 7.69 10.22
N ASP A 14 0.73 7.41 9.89
CA ASP A 14 0.08 6.11 10.16
C ASP A 14 0.35 5.04 9.08
N GLU A 15 0.86 5.41 7.89
CA GLU A 15 1.35 4.41 6.92
C GLU A 15 2.67 3.75 7.38
N SER A 16 3.30 4.30 8.44
CA SER A 16 4.44 3.72 9.15
C SER A 16 4.10 2.38 9.82
N GLU A 17 2.82 2.15 10.18
CA GLU A 17 2.42 0.96 10.93
C GLU A 17 2.21 -0.29 10.06
N PHE A 18 2.14 -0.16 8.73
CA PHE A 18 1.71 -1.28 7.87
C PHE A 18 2.77 -2.40 7.72
N TRP A 19 4.04 -2.15 8.05
CA TRP A 19 5.06 -3.21 8.12
C TRP A 19 5.00 -4.04 9.41
N ARG A 20 4.13 -3.70 10.38
CA ARG A 20 3.91 -4.49 11.60
C ARG A 20 3.16 -5.81 11.38
N ALA A 21 2.73 -6.09 10.14
CA ALA A 21 2.19 -7.39 9.73
C ALA A 21 3.27 -8.46 9.44
N ASP A 22 4.54 -8.15 9.72
CA ASP A 22 5.54 -9.18 9.89
C ASP A 22 5.17 -10.02 11.13
N MET A 23 4.73 -11.27 10.96
CA MET A 23 4.33 -12.08 12.12
C MET A 23 5.50 -12.38 13.05
N MET A 24 6.74 -12.37 12.53
CA MET A 24 7.96 -12.68 13.27
C MET A 24 8.60 -11.39 13.80
N HIS A 25 8.94 -10.44 12.94
CA HIS A 25 9.50 -9.13 13.37
C HIS A 25 8.46 -8.29 14.11
N GLY A 26 7.18 -8.39 13.79
CA GLY A 26 6.14 -7.56 14.38
C GLY A 26 5.93 -7.83 15.87
N ARG A 27 6.16 -9.06 16.37
CA ARG A 27 6.19 -9.31 17.83
C ARG A 27 7.41 -8.65 18.48
N PHE A 28 8.58 -8.79 17.87
CA PHE A 28 9.80 -8.15 18.33
C PHE A 28 9.69 -6.61 18.33
N CYS A 29 9.14 -6.01 17.28
CA CYS A 29 8.90 -4.56 17.17
C CYS A 29 7.83 -4.03 18.14
N ARG A 30 6.96 -4.90 18.68
CA ARG A 30 5.96 -4.54 19.69
C ARG A 30 6.52 -4.52 21.11
N LEU A 31 7.77 -4.94 21.32
CA LEU A 31 8.42 -4.79 22.61
C LEU A 31 8.51 -3.31 22.99
N LYS A 32 7.83 -2.94 24.09
CA LYS A 32 7.88 -1.58 24.62
C LYS A 32 9.31 -1.30 25.10
N GLY A 33 9.96 -0.31 24.47
CA GLY A 33 11.29 0.16 24.84
C GLY A 33 12.39 -0.31 23.89
N THR A 34 13.08 0.66 23.29
CA THR A 34 14.25 0.42 22.42
C THR A 34 15.37 -0.31 23.14
N LYS A 35 15.62 0.03 24.42
CA LYS A 35 16.62 -0.67 25.24
C LYS A 35 16.34 -2.18 25.37
N LYS A 36 15.07 -2.56 25.54
CA LYS A 36 14.67 -3.96 25.73
C LYS A 36 14.82 -4.76 24.44
N SER A 37 14.36 -4.22 23.32
CA SER A 37 14.53 -4.85 22.01
C SER A 37 16.01 -4.96 21.62
N THR A 38 16.82 -3.92 21.85
CA THR A 38 18.26 -3.97 21.59
C THR A 38 18.97 -5.01 22.44
N LYS A 39 18.69 -5.09 23.74
CA LYS A 39 19.27 -6.12 24.63
C LYS A 39 18.91 -7.53 24.15
N LEU A 40 17.64 -7.77 23.81
CA LEU A 40 17.18 -9.07 23.31
C LEU A 40 17.85 -9.44 21.98
N ALA A 41 18.00 -8.49 21.06
CA ALA A 41 18.68 -8.69 19.79
C ALA A 41 20.17 -9.06 19.97
N LEU A 42 20.88 -8.33 20.83
CA LEU A 42 22.28 -8.62 21.15
C LEU A 42 22.43 -9.98 21.83
N TYR A 43 21.60 -10.26 22.83
CA TYR A 43 21.57 -11.56 23.50
C TYR A 43 21.34 -12.70 22.50
N TYR A 44 20.33 -12.57 21.63
CA TYR A 44 20.05 -13.54 20.58
C TYR A 44 21.24 -13.75 19.64
N HIS A 45 21.94 -12.68 19.25
CA HIS A 45 23.11 -12.78 18.39
C HIS A 45 24.22 -13.64 19.00
N PHE A 46 24.67 -13.31 20.21
CA PHE A 46 25.73 -14.07 20.87
C PHE A 46 25.29 -15.51 21.17
N ARG A 47 24.04 -15.71 21.59
CA ARG A 47 23.47 -17.05 21.80
C ARG A 47 23.45 -17.87 20.52
N SER A 48 23.05 -17.28 19.39
CA SER A 48 23.02 -17.98 18.08
C SER A 48 24.41 -18.39 17.59
N LYS A 49 25.45 -17.72 18.07
CA LYS A 49 26.86 -18.03 17.80
C LYS A 49 27.50 -18.93 18.86
N MET A 50 26.75 -19.34 19.88
CA MET A 50 27.24 -20.12 21.04
C MET A 50 28.37 -19.43 21.82
N ASP A 51 28.41 -18.09 21.81
CA ASP A 51 29.42 -17.32 22.56
C ASP A 51 28.94 -17.03 24.00
N PHE A 52 28.95 -18.07 24.83
CA PHE A 52 28.46 -18.00 26.20
C PHE A 52 29.31 -17.11 27.10
N LYS A 53 30.60 -16.98 26.81
CA LYS A 53 31.52 -16.09 27.54
C LYS A 53 31.12 -14.63 27.36
N ALA A 54 30.89 -14.19 26.11
CA ALA A 54 30.40 -12.84 25.84
C ALA A 54 29.03 -12.59 26.50
N LEU A 55 28.16 -13.61 26.56
CA LEU A 55 26.87 -13.48 27.25
C LEU A 55 27.04 -13.26 28.76
N GLU A 56 27.98 -13.95 29.40
CA GLU A 56 28.30 -13.76 30.83
C GLU A 56 28.92 -12.41 31.13
N GLU A 57 29.79 -11.92 30.25
CA GLU A 57 30.47 -10.63 30.41
C GLU A 57 29.52 -9.43 30.16
N ILE A 58 28.64 -9.53 29.18
CA ILE A 58 27.77 -8.41 28.76
C ILE A 58 26.46 -8.37 29.55
N PHE A 59 25.94 -9.51 29.99
CA PHE A 59 24.61 -9.62 30.58
C PHE A 59 24.62 -10.23 31.98
N GLU A 60 24.12 -9.46 32.94
CA GLU A 60 23.77 -9.95 34.28
C GLU A 60 22.82 -11.16 34.21
N GLU A 61 22.94 -12.10 35.16
CA GLU A 61 22.17 -13.35 35.18
C GLU A 61 20.65 -13.12 35.11
N GLY A 62 20.13 -12.11 35.83
CA GLY A 62 18.72 -11.74 35.77
C GLY A 62 18.27 -11.31 34.38
N THR A 63 19.10 -10.53 33.68
CA THR A 63 18.82 -10.09 32.30
C THR A 63 18.87 -11.27 31.32
N ARG A 64 19.81 -12.22 31.50
CA ARG A 64 19.89 -13.44 30.68
C ARG A 64 18.62 -14.28 30.80
N LYS A 65 18.16 -14.55 32.03
CA LYS A 65 16.90 -15.28 32.30
C LYS A 65 15.68 -14.57 31.72
N GLU A 66 15.63 -13.25 31.76
CA GLU A 66 14.56 -12.48 31.11
C GLU A 66 14.58 -12.65 29.58
N CYS A 67 15.76 -12.56 28.97
CA CYS A 67 15.91 -12.71 27.51
C CYS A 67 15.52 -14.12 27.04
N GLU A 68 15.89 -15.16 27.78
CA GLU A 68 15.48 -16.55 27.50
C GLU A 68 13.95 -16.70 27.51
N LYS A 69 13.28 -16.21 28.56
CA LYS A 69 11.81 -16.21 28.64
C LYS A 69 11.14 -15.43 27.51
N LEU A 70 11.79 -14.40 26.97
CA LEU A 70 11.28 -13.65 25.82
C LEU A 70 11.47 -14.41 24.51
N MET A 71 12.63 -15.06 24.32
CA MET A 71 12.92 -15.87 23.14
C MET A 71 11.98 -17.07 23.00
N GLU A 72 11.48 -17.63 24.10
CA GLU A 72 10.44 -18.67 24.06
C GLU A 72 9.10 -18.17 23.48
N LYS A 73 8.83 -16.86 23.55
CA LYS A 73 7.55 -16.25 23.18
C LYS A 73 7.61 -15.47 21.85
N ILE A 74 8.80 -15.01 21.48
CA ILE A 74 9.04 -14.06 20.41
C ILE A 74 10.15 -14.61 19.53
N ASP A 75 9.89 -14.70 18.23
CA ASP A 75 10.95 -14.95 17.27
C ASP A 75 11.82 -13.68 17.13
N VAL A 76 13.11 -13.82 17.42
CA VAL A 76 14.05 -12.71 17.37
C VAL A 76 14.75 -12.72 16.01
N PRO A 77 14.59 -11.67 15.19
CA PRO A 77 15.28 -11.59 13.92
C PRO A 77 16.80 -11.60 14.11
N LYS A 78 17.53 -12.04 13.08
CA LYS A 78 18.99 -11.88 13.04
C LYS A 78 19.40 -10.40 13.00
N ILE A 79 20.55 -10.05 13.57
CA ILE A 79 21.06 -8.66 13.58
C ILE A 79 21.19 -8.11 12.16
N GLU A 80 21.63 -8.93 11.21
CA GLU A 80 21.78 -8.56 9.81
C GLU A 80 20.46 -8.09 9.21
N ARG A 81 19.36 -8.78 9.53
CA ARG A 81 18.00 -8.40 9.10
C ARG A 81 17.56 -7.09 9.75
N MET A 82 17.84 -6.90 11.03
CA MET A 82 17.52 -5.64 11.73
C MET A 82 18.28 -4.45 11.12
N MET A 83 19.56 -4.62 10.83
CA MET A 83 20.38 -3.61 10.15
C MET A 83 19.86 -3.33 8.75
N ALA A 84 19.57 -4.37 7.95
CA ALA A 84 19.00 -4.22 6.62
C ALA A 84 17.66 -3.46 6.66
N SER A 85 16.78 -3.77 7.61
CA SER A 85 15.50 -3.07 7.83
C SER A 85 15.72 -1.58 8.14
N TYR A 86 16.65 -1.27 9.04
CA TYR A 86 17.02 0.10 9.38
C TYR A 86 17.56 0.88 8.18
N HIS A 87 18.51 0.30 7.43
CA HIS A 87 19.08 0.92 6.24
C HIS A 87 18.02 1.16 5.17
N LEU A 88 17.18 0.17 4.90
CA LEU A 88 16.07 0.30 3.96
C LEU A 88 15.09 1.40 4.40
N GLY A 89 14.77 1.50 5.69
CA GLY A 89 13.94 2.55 6.25
C GLY A 89 14.52 3.95 6.01
N LYS A 90 15.83 4.13 6.21
CA LYS A 90 16.53 5.37 5.86
C LYS A 90 16.47 5.67 4.37
N LEU A 91 16.83 4.71 3.53
CA LEU A 91 16.88 4.91 2.08
C LEU A 91 15.50 5.26 1.49
N LYS A 92 14.42 4.66 2.00
CA LYS A 92 13.04 4.96 1.57
C LYS A 92 12.66 6.43 1.76
N ARG A 93 13.15 7.09 2.82
CA ARG A 93 12.87 8.52 3.07
C ARG A 93 13.45 9.40 1.97
N TYR A 94 14.65 9.08 1.50
CA TYR A 94 15.33 9.82 0.43
C TYR A 94 14.86 9.43 -0.98
N ASN A 95 14.34 8.20 -1.15
CA ASN A 95 14.01 7.62 -2.45
C ASN A 95 12.52 7.28 -2.64
N SER A 96 11.63 8.01 -1.96
CA SER A 96 10.18 7.74 -1.96
C SER A 96 9.51 7.79 -3.35
N ARG A 97 10.15 8.42 -4.33
CA ARG A 97 9.69 8.52 -5.72
C ARG A 97 10.14 7.37 -6.63
N TYR A 98 11.01 6.50 -6.14
CA TYR A 98 11.56 5.38 -6.89
C TYR A 98 10.93 4.07 -6.43
N LEU A 99 10.71 3.16 -7.38
CA LEU A 99 10.24 1.81 -7.05
C LEU A 99 11.40 1.01 -6.46
N MET A 100 11.12 0.26 -5.41
CA MET A 100 12.09 -0.68 -4.86
C MET A 100 12.17 -1.92 -5.74
N ILE A 101 13.38 -2.46 -5.85
CA ILE A 101 13.65 -3.75 -6.46
C ILE A 101 14.07 -4.71 -5.36
N PHE A 102 13.34 -5.82 -5.25
CA PHE A 102 13.65 -6.92 -4.34
C PHE A 102 13.93 -8.19 -5.13
N LYS A 103 14.84 -9.02 -4.62
CA LYS A 103 15.12 -10.34 -5.17
C LYS A 103 14.37 -11.40 -4.37
N CYS A 104 13.48 -12.15 -4.99
CA CYS A 104 12.76 -13.22 -4.31
C CYS A 104 13.76 -14.20 -3.67
N HIS A 105 13.64 -14.45 -2.38
CA HIS A 105 14.57 -15.33 -1.66
C HIS A 105 14.50 -16.78 -2.16
N LEU A 106 13.34 -17.24 -2.61
CA LEU A 106 13.15 -18.60 -3.13
C LEU A 106 13.61 -18.71 -4.60
N CYS A 107 12.91 -18.07 -5.54
CA CYS A 107 13.17 -18.24 -6.97
C CYS A 107 14.24 -17.31 -7.56
N LYS A 108 14.82 -16.43 -6.75
CA LYS A 108 15.89 -15.48 -7.14
C LYS A 108 15.50 -14.44 -8.21
N LYS A 109 14.23 -14.37 -8.61
CA LYS A 109 13.72 -13.35 -9.55
C LYS A 109 13.75 -11.95 -8.94
N GLU A 110 14.31 -10.98 -9.65
CA GLU A 110 14.19 -9.57 -9.31
C GLU A 110 12.80 -9.04 -9.69
N LEU A 111 12.14 -8.41 -8.74
CA LEU A 111 10.82 -7.83 -8.91
C LEU A 111 10.87 -6.35 -8.55
N LYS A 112 10.27 -5.55 -9.41
CA LYS A 112 10.17 -4.11 -9.28
C LYS A 112 8.70 -3.75 -9.08
N GLY A 113 8.39 -3.01 -8.04
CA GLY A 113 7.04 -2.48 -7.87
C GLY A 113 6.69 -2.10 -6.44
N LEU A 114 5.39 -1.85 -6.25
CA LEU A 114 4.79 -1.68 -4.93
C LEU A 114 4.53 -3.03 -4.27
N GLN A 115 4.17 -3.02 -2.99
CA GLN A 115 3.90 -4.24 -2.19
C GLN A 115 2.96 -5.23 -2.87
N ASN A 116 1.91 -4.77 -3.56
CA ASN A 116 0.96 -5.65 -4.24
C ASN A 116 1.63 -6.51 -5.34
N THR A 117 2.70 -6.01 -5.96
CA THR A 117 3.49 -6.76 -6.95
C THR A 117 4.16 -7.97 -6.30
N PHE A 118 4.76 -7.76 -5.12
CA PHE A 118 5.40 -8.81 -4.34
C PHE A 118 4.37 -9.83 -3.83
N LYS A 119 3.24 -9.37 -3.31
CA LYS A 119 2.14 -10.25 -2.86
C LYS A 119 1.53 -11.07 -4.00
N GLN A 120 1.43 -10.51 -5.21
CA GLN A 120 1.03 -11.29 -6.39
C GLN A 120 2.04 -12.37 -6.73
N HIS A 121 3.34 -12.06 -6.64
CA HIS A 121 4.38 -13.06 -6.85
C HIS A 121 4.35 -14.18 -5.79
N ILE A 122 4.08 -13.85 -4.52
CA ILE A 122 3.97 -14.85 -3.43
C ILE A 122 2.96 -15.94 -3.74
N GLY A 123 1.80 -15.61 -4.35
CA GLY A 123 0.81 -16.63 -4.72
C GLY A 123 1.31 -17.64 -5.76
N GLN A 124 2.39 -17.34 -6.48
CA GLN A 124 3.05 -18.32 -7.36
C GLN A 124 3.75 -19.43 -6.57
N HIS A 125 4.07 -19.20 -5.29
CA HIS A 125 4.76 -20.15 -4.40
C HIS A 125 3.85 -20.77 -3.35
N GLU A 126 2.91 -20.00 -2.78
CA GLU A 126 2.12 -20.41 -1.59
C GLU A 126 0.73 -20.99 -1.91
N ASP A 127 0.41 -21.21 -3.20
CA ASP A 127 -0.88 -21.76 -3.68
C ASP A 127 -2.12 -21.14 -3.01
N ILE A 128 -2.13 -19.81 -2.87
CA ILE A 128 -3.19 -19.09 -2.13
C ILE A 128 -4.47 -19.11 -2.99
N PRO A 129 -5.53 -19.84 -2.58
CA PRO A 129 -6.67 -20.07 -3.43
C PRO A 129 -7.51 -18.80 -3.57
N SER A 130 -7.92 -18.52 -4.81
CA SER A 130 -8.90 -17.49 -5.17
C SER A 130 -9.98 -18.15 -6.01
N TYR A 131 -11.19 -18.28 -5.46
CA TYR A 131 -12.30 -19.00 -6.09
C TYR A 131 -13.07 -18.11 -7.05
N CYS A 132 -13.51 -18.67 -8.18
CA CYS A 132 -14.49 -18.00 -9.04
C CYS A 132 -15.84 -17.98 -8.32
N PHE A 133 -16.48 -16.80 -8.29
CA PHE A 133 -17.80 -16.60 -7.66
C PHE A 133 -18.95 -16.61 -8.68
N MET A 134 -18.68 -16.93 -9.95
CA MET A 134 -19.70 -16.99 -11.00
C MET A 134 -20.50 -18.29 -10.87
N LYS A 135 -21.83 -18.20 -10.95
CA LYS A 135 -22.75 -19.34 -10.83
C LYS A 135 -22.37 -20.44 -11.83
N GLY A 136 -22.14 -21.66 -11.34
CA GLY A 136 -21.76 -22.82 -12.16
C GLY A 136 -20.26 -22.93 -12.49
N CYS A 137 -19.41 -22.01 -12.03
CA CYS A 137 -17.97 -22.10 -12.19
C CYS A 137 -17.28 -22.57 -10.90
N SER A 138 -16.74 -23.79 -10.90
CA SER A 138 -16.02 -24.36 -9.75
C SER A 138 -14.50 -24.12 -9.79
N LYS A 139 -14.01 -23.27 -10.70
CA LYS A 139 -12.58 -23.03 -10.87
C LYS A 139 -12.01 -22.19 -9.71
N HIS A 140 -10.79 -22.53 -9.30
CA HIS A 140 -9.99 -21.72 -8.39
C HIS A 140 -8.61 -21.44 -8.98
N PHE A 141 -7.96 -20.39 -8.50
CA PHE A 141 -6.70 -19.90 -9.02
C PHE A 141 -5.71 -19.63 -7.90
N ARG A 142 -4.41 -19.78 -8.21
CA ARG A 142 -3.31 -19.50 -7.27
C ARG A 142 -3.03 -18.01 -7.04
N SER A 143 -3.67 -17.14 -7.82
CA SER A 143 -3.48 -15.70 -7.71
C SER A 143 -4.76 -14.93 -8.01
N TYR A 144 -4.92 -13.80 -7.35
CA TYR A 144 -6.00 -12.85 -7.63
C TYR A 144 -5.99 -12.38 -9.09
N SER A 145 -4.80 -12.14 -9.68
CA SER A 145 -4.67 -11.72 -11.07
C SER A 145 -5.18 -12.79 -12.04
N SER A 146 -4.92 -14.07 -11.76
CA SER A 146 -5.43 -15.20 -12.53
C SER A 146 -6.95 -15.32 -12.42
N LEU A 147 -7.53 -15.13 -11.22
CA LEU A 147 -8.99 -15.08 -11.04
C LEU A 147 -9.60 -13.94 -11.89
N ARG A 148 -9.04 -12.73 -11.81
CA ARG A 148 -9.54 -11.58 -12.58
C ARG A 148 -9.48 -11.83 -14.09
N ASN A 149 -8.37 -12.37 -14.59
CA ASN A 149 -8.23 -12.72 -16.00
C ASN A 149 -9.20 -13.82 -16.43
N HIS A 150 -9.45 -14.80 -15.55
CA HIS A 150 -10.44 -15.84 -15.81
C HIS A 150 -11.86 -15.27 -15.95
N ILE A 151 -12.27 -14.36 -15.06
CA ILE A 151 -13.58 -13.69 -15.13
C ILE A 151 -13.73 -12.99 -16.48
N ILE A 152 -12.70 -12.24 -16.92
CA ILE A 152 -12.71 -11.57 -18.22
C ILE A 152 -12.79 -12.59 -19.37
N GLN A 153 -11.98 -13.65 -19.36
CA GLN A 153 -11.85 -14.55 -20.52
C GLN A 153 -12.94 -15.62 -20.62
N LYS A 154 -13.53 -16.05 -19.50
CA LYS A 154 -14.48 -17.17 -19.46
C LYS A 154 -15.90 -16.74 -19.14
N HIS A 155 -16.07 -15.57 -18.54
CA HIS A 155 -17.38 -15.01 -18.26
C HIS A 155 -17.66 -13.73 -19.05
N ASP A 156 -16.69 -13.22 -19.83
CA ASP A 156 -16.79 -11.99 -20.62
C ASP A 156 -17.22 -10.76 -19.81
N LEU A 157 -16.84 -10.74 -18.52
CA LEU A 157 -17.18 -9.65 -17.61
C LEU A 157 -15.93 -8.87 -17.25
N ARG A 158 -15.94 -7.56 -17.53
CA ARG A 158 -14.94 -6.65 -16.99
C ARG A 158 -15.39 -6.17 -15.62
N GLU A 159 -14.44 -5.64 -14.84
CA GLU A 159 -14.73 -5.14 -13.49
C GLU A 159 -15.80 -4.06 -13.48
N ALA A 160 -15.90 -3.24 -14.54
CA ALA A 160 -16.95 -2.22 -14.71
C ALA A 160 -18.34 -2.83 -14.92
N ASP A 161 -18.43 -4.01 -15.54
CA ASP A 161 -19.68 -4.68 -15.92
C ASP A 161 -20.24 -5.59 -14.82
N LEU A 162 -19.49 -5.80 -13.73
CA LEU A 162 -19.95 -6.58 -12.58
C LEU A 162 -21.09 -5.86 -11.86
N ASP A 163 -22.10 -6.63 -11.46
CA ASP A 163 -23.13 -6.16 -10.54
C ASP A 163 -22.57 -5.93 -9.12
N SER A 164 -23.40 -5.45 -8.20
CA SER A 164 -22.99 -5.14 -6.82
C SER A 164 -22.44 -6.37 -6.09
N THR A 165 -23.10 -7.52 -6.26
CA THR A 165 -22.79 -8.76 -5.55
C THR A 165 -21.47 -9.34 -6.06
N GLN A 166 -21.33 -9.43 -7.38
CA GLN A 166 -20.13 -9.89 -8.06
C GLN A 166 -18.92 -9.00 -7.76
N TYR A 167 -19.10 -7.67 -7.78
CA TYR A 167 -18.04 -6.74 -7.45
C TYR A 167 -17.59 -6.87 -6.00
N HIS A 168 -18.54 -7.00 -5.07
CA HIS A 168 -18.24 -7.24 -3.66
C HIS A 168 -17.46 -8.55 -3.48
N TYR A 169 -17.89 -9.67 -4.07
CA TYR A 169 -17.14 -10.93 -4.03
C TYR A 169 -15.72 -10.80 -4.60
N LEU A 170 -15.55 -10.07 -5.71
CA LEU A 170 -14.23 -9.81 -6.27
C LEU A 170 -13.33 -9.04 -5.29
N GLN A 171 -13.86 -7.99 -4.62
CA GLN A 171 -13.09 -7.23 -3.64
C GLN A 171 -12.80 -8.05 -2.37
N SER A 172 -13.75 -8.87 -1.89
CA SER A 172 -13.52 -9.79 -0.77
C SER A 172 -12.41 -10.79 -1.09
N ALA A 173 -12.44 -11.40 -2.27
CA ALA A 173 -11.39 -12.31 -2.74
C ALA A 173 -10.03 -11.62 -2.84
N LYS A 174 -10.01 -10.37 -3.33
CA LYS A 174 -8.80 -9.54 -3.40
C LYS A 174 -8.19 -9.31 -2.03
N VAL A 175 -8.99 -8.86 -1.06
CA VAL A 175 -8.54 -8.59 0.31
C VAL A 175 -8.04 -9.87 0.96
N ALA A 176 -8.83 -10.95 0.92
CA ALA A 176 -8.44 -12.24 1.48
C ALA A 176 -7.11 -12.76 0.91
N TYR A 177 -6.94 -12.68 -0.41
CA TYR A 177 -5.69 -13.06 -1.08
C TYR A 177 -4.51 -12.21 -0.59
N PHE A 178 -4.64 -10.87 -0.59
CA PHE A 178 -3.54 -9.99 -0.23
C PHE A 178 -3.19 -10.00 1.26
N ASP A 179 -4.16 -10.25 2.13
CA ASP A 179 -3.94 -10.43 3.56
C ASP A 179 -3.21 -11.75 3.82
N LYS A 180 -3.64 -12.84 3.16
CA LYS A 180 -2.92 -14.12 3.24
C LYS A 180 -1.52 -14.03 2.64
N ALA A 181 -1.34 -13.38 1.49
CA ALA A 181 -0.02 -13.18 0.89
C ALA A 181 0.90 -12.31 1.76
N ALA A 182 0.33 -11.34 2.51
CA ALA A 182 1.10 -10.50 3.41
C ALA A 182 1.82 -11.30 4.51
N THR A 183 1.24 -12.42 4.97
CA THR A 183 1.84 -13.25 6.03
C THR A 183 3.13 -13.95 5.58
N PHE A 184 3.41 -13.97 4.28
CA PHE A 184 4.61 -14.59 3.71
C PHE A 184 5.62 -13.56 3.20
N MET A 185 5.35 -12.26 3.34
CA MET A 185 6.22 -11.21 2.77
C MET A 185 7.68 -11.35 3.22
N ASP A 186 7.93 -11.57 4.51
CA ASP A 186 9.29 -11.70 5.05
C ASP A 186 10.00 -13.00 4.60
N ARG A 187 9.24 -14.08 4.35
CA ARG A 187 9.82 -15.32 3.81
C ARG A 187 10.42 -15.13 2.41
N TYR A 188 9.74 -14.36 1.55
CA TYR A 188 10.13 -14.20 0.15
C TYR A 188 10.88 -12.91 -0.15
N PHE A 189 10.59 -11.85 0.59
CA PHE A 189 11.12 -10.50 0.38
C PHE A 189 11.55 -9.86 1.70
N PRO A 190 12.44 -10.51 2.46
CA PRO A 190 12.94 -9.90 3.68
C PRO A 190 13.79 -8.65 3.36
N PRO A 191 14.03 -7.76 4.34
CA PRO A 191 14.80 -6.53 4.10
C PRO A 191 16.17 -6.76 3.45
N GLU A 192 16.88 -7.83 3.81
CA GLU A 192 18.18 -8.20 3.22
C GLU A 192 18.10 -8.63 1.75
N SER A 193 16.91 -8.87 1.22
CA SER A 193 16.69 -9.17 -0.20
C SER A 193 16.44 -7.94 -1.07
N PHE A 194 16.43 -6.75 -0.46
CA PHE A 194 16.42 -5.49 -1.19
C PHE A 194 17.69 -5.38 -2.04
N VAL A 195 17.53 -5.05 -3.32
CA VAL A 195 18.65 -4.94 -4.25
C VAL A 195 19.04 -3.47 -4.46
N ARG A 196 18.08 -2.68 -4.97
CA ARG A 196 18.29 -1.27 -5.33
C ARG A 196 16.96 -0.55 -5.52
N PHE A 197 17.02 0.77 -5.62
CA PHE A 197 15.92 1.53 -6.22
C PHE A 197 16.04 1.46 -7.74
N ASN A 198 14.89 1.47 -8.40
CA ASN A 198 14.83 1.57 -9.85
C ASN A 198 15.21 2.99 -10.29
N ASP A 199 16.04 3.12 -11.33
CA ASP A 199 16.55 4.42 -11.80
C ASP A 199 15.46 5.33 -12.37
N ARG A 200 14.38 4.74 -12.88
CA ARG A 200 13.21 5.49 -13.34
C ARG A 200 12.35 5.87 -12.14
N LYS A 201 12.17 7.18 -11.92
CA LYS A 201 11.12 7.71 -11.05
C LYS A 201 9.78 7.12 -11.50
N VAL A 202 8.85 6.93 -10.56
CA VAL A 202 7.44 6.72 -10.90
C VAL A 202 6.96 8.02 -11.54
N GLY A 203 7.15 8.14 -12.85
CA GLY A 203 6.70 9.29 -13.62
C GLY A 203 5.18 9.31 -13.58
N SER A 204 4.61 10.36 -13.01
CA SER A 204 3.23 10.69 -13.32
C SER A 204 3.27 11.51 -14.60
N THR A 205 2.56 11.09 -15.65
CA THR A 205 2.38 11.92 -16.85
C THR A 205 1.87 13.32 -16.49
N GLN A 206 1.19 13.44 -15.34
CA GLN A 206 0.70 14.70 -14.79
C GLN A 206 1.82 15.67 -14.38
N SER A 207 3.08 15.22 -14.23
CA SER A 207 4.18 16.17 -14.00
C SER A 207 4.49 17.02 -15.23
N LEU A 208 3.97 16.64 -16.40
CA LEU A 208 4.08 17.39 -17.65
C LEU A 208 2.93 18.39 -17.84
N GLU A 209 1.86 18.31 -17.04
CA GLU A 209 0.77 19.30 -17.06
C GLU A 209 1.27 20.65 -16.55
N ASP A 210 0.70 21.73 -17.07
CA ASP A 210 0.89 23.05 -16.49
C ASP A 210 0.42 23.08 -15.02
N VAL A 211 1.08 23.91 -14.23
CA VAL A 211 0.70 24.18 -12.85
C VAL A 211 -0.38 25.26 -12.80
N LYS A 212 -0.52 26.11 -13.81
CA LYS A 212 -1.55 27.16 -13.83
C LYS A 212 -2.82 26.69 -14.52
N CYS A 213 -3.97 26.99 -13.91
CA CYS A 213 -5.25 26.80 -14.57
C CYS A 213 -5.41 27.84 -15.67
N CYS A 214 -5.65 27.42 -16.92
CA CYS A 214 -5.81 28.33 -18.05
C CYS A 214 -7.10 29.19 -17.96
N LYS A 215 -8.09 28.77 -17.17
CA LYS A 215 -9.38 29.47 -17.03
C LYS A 215 -9.33 30.59 -16.00
N CYS A 216 -8.66 30.39 -14.87
CA CYS A 216 -8.65 31.37 -13.76
C CYS A 216 -7.26 31.83 -13.34
N GLY A 217 -6.18 31.23 -13.85
CA GLY A 217 -4.80 31.60 -13.53
C GLY A 217 -4.26 31.05 -12.21
N GLU A 218 -5.06 30.37 -11.37
CA GLU A 218 -4.61 29.80 -10.10
C GLU A 218 -3.54 28.71 -10.30
N GLU A 219 -2.54 28.67 -9.40
CA GLU A 219 -1.41 27.74 -9.49
C GLU A 219 -1.53 26.55 -8.53
N PHE A 220 -1.37 25.34 -9.07
CA PHE A 220 -1.42 24.08 -8.36
C PHE A 220 -0.23 23.19 -8.75
N LYS A 221 0.74 23.08 -7.84
CA LYS A 221 1.97 22.30 -8.05
C LYS A 221 1.73 20.78 -8.13
N HIS A 222 0.62 20.30 -7.59
CA HIS A 222 0.35 18.86 -7.47
C HIS A 222 -0.90 18.44 -8.28
N PRO A 223 -0.89 17.25 -8.89
CA PRO A 223 -2.01 16.79 -9.72
C PRO A 223 -3.34 16.62 -8.98
N VAL A 224 -3.31 16.21 -7.71
CA VAL A 224 -4.54 15.99 -6.91
C VAL A 224 -5.29 17.31 -6.68
N PRO A 225 -4.67 18.37 -6.15
CA PRO A 225 -5.28 19.71 -6.11
C PRO A 225 -5.80 20.20 -7.45
N ARG A 226 -5.10 19.95 -8.56
CA ARG A 226 -5.58 20.33 -9.91
C ARG A 226 -6.91 19.67 -10.23
N ARG A 227 -7.03 18.36 -10.01
CA ARG A 227 -8.29 17.63 -10.23
C ARG A 227 -9.43 18.19 -9.37
N HIS A 228 -9.17 18.47 -8.09
CA HIS A 228 -10.16 19.10 -7.22
C HIS A 228 -10.59 20.48 -7.73
N HIS A 229 -9.62 21.27 -8.20
CA HIS A 229 -9.86 22.58 -8.77
C HIS A 229 -10.73 22.50 -10.05
N VAL A 230 -10.44 21.57 -10.96
CA VAL A 230 -11.28 21.31 -12.14
C VAL A 230 -12.69 20.87 -11.74
N ALA A 231 -12.81 19.97 -10.76
CA ALA A 231 -14.11 19.54 -10.26
C ALA A 231 -14.96 20.71 -9.74
N ALA A 232 -14.34 21.66 -9.04
CA ALA A 232 -15.02 22.88 -8.59
C ALA A 232 -15.49 23.76 -9.77
N HIS A 233 -14.65 23.94 -10.80
CA HIS A 233 -15.04 24.67 -12.01
C HIS A 233 -16.21 24.03 -12.77
N LEU A 234 -16.36 22.71 -12.67
CA LEU A 234 -17.42 21.93 -13.31
C LEU A 234 -18.65 21.75 -12.42
N GLY A 235 -18.62 22.24 -11.16
CA GLY A 235 -19.69 22.01 -10.19
C GLY A 235 -19.90 20.53 -9.83
N LEU A 236 -18.87 19.69 -10.04
CA LEU A 236 -18.98 18.26 -9.75
C LEU A 236 -18.94 18.03 -8.24
N SER A 237 -19.84 17.18 -7.77
CA SER A 237 -19.83 16.70 -6.40
C SER A 237 -20.21 15.22 -6.33
N THR A 238 -19.66 14.53 -5.35
CA THR A 238 -19.94 13.14 -5.00
C THR A 238 -20.58 13.13 -3.61
N LYS A 239 -21.77 12.54 -3.49
CA LYS A 239 -22.46 12.35 -2.21
C LYS A 239 -21.78 11.25 -1.38
N CYS A 240 -21.91 11.32 -0.07
CA CYS A 240 -21.57 10.20 0.80
C CYS A 240 -22.43 8.97 0.42
N VAL A 241 -21.81 7.79 0.46
CA VAL A 241 -22.49 6.54 0.09
C VAL A 241 -23.26 5.91 1.24
N ILE A 242 -23.05 6.37 2.47
CA ILE A 242 -23.74 5.87 3.66
C ILE A 242 -25.18 6.41 3.66
N GLU A 243 -26.14 5.50 3.84
CA GLU A 243 -27.56 5.86 3.92
C GLU A 243 -27.83 6.88 5.02
N GLY A 244 -28.59 7.93 4.70
CA GLY A 244 -28.88 9.05 5.60
C GLY A 244 -27.77 10.08 5.76
N CYS A 245 -26.62 9.94 5.10
CA CYS A 245 -25.58 10.96 5.11
C CYS A 245 -25.69 11.89 3.90
N GLU A 246 -26.00 13.17 4.14
CA GLU A 246 -26.15 14.18 3.07
C GLU A 246 -24.85 14.90 2.69
N ALA A 247 -23.71 14.50 3.28
CA ALA A 247 -22.44 15.13 3.02
C ALA A 247 -22.05 15.01 1.53
N THR A 248 -21.55 16.09 0.94
CA THR A 248 -21.10 16.15 -0.45
C THR A 248 -19.64 16.57 -0.52
N PHE A 249 -18.92 16.03 -1.50
CA PHE A 249 -17.48 16.21 -1.66
C PHE A 249 -17.14 16.48 -3.11
N LEU A 250 -16.13 17.30 -3.37
CA LEU A 250 -15.68 17.57 -4.75
C LEU A 250 -14.96 16.37 -5.40
N ASP A 251 -14.48 15.41 -4.62
CA ASP A 251 -13.76 14.22 -5.10
C ASP A 251 -14.10 13.01 -4.21
N ALA A 252 -14.18 11.83 -4.84
CA ALA A 252 -14.27 10.52 -4.20
C ALA A 252 -13.14 10.25 -3.18
N TYR A 253 -11.97 10.90 -3.29
CA TYR A 253 -10.89 10.80 -2.30
C TYR A 253 -11.34 11.31 -0.92
N TYR A 254 -12.05 12.43 -0.87
CA TYR A 254 -12.54 12.98 0.40
C TYR A 254 -13.65 12.14 1.00
N VAL A 255 -14.41 11.40 0.18
CA VAL A 255 -15.38 10.41 0.68
C VAL A 255 -14.67 9.38 1.56
N SER A 256 -13.49 8.89 1.16
CA SER A 256 -12.75 7.90 1.95
C SER A 256 -12.27 8.46 3.30
N ALA A 257 -11.78 9.71 3.31
CA ALA A 257 -11.39 10.40 4.55
C ALA A 257 -12.60 10.65 5.46
N HIS A 258 -13.73 11.06 4.89
CA HIS A 258 -14.98 11.26 5.61
C HIS A 258 -15.54 9.96 6.21
N LEU A 259 -15.54 8.87 5.45
CA LEU A 259 -15.93 7.54 5.95
C LEU A 259 -15.12 7.16 7.20
N SER A 260 -13.81 7.42 7.17
CA SER A 260 -12.91 7.07 8.27
C SER A 260 -13.10 7.98 9.49
N SER A 261 -13.26 9.29 9.28
CA SER A 261 -13.33 10.26 10.38
C SER A 261 -14.72 10.36 11.02
N PHE A 262 -15.77 10.40 10.21
CA PHE A 262 -17.16 10.63 10.62
C PHE A 262 -17.90 9.31 10.88
N HIS A 263 -17.80 8.34 9.97
CA HIS A 263 -18.50 7.06 10.11
C HIS A 263 -17.69 5.96 10.80
N LYS A 264 -16.39 6.20 11.07
CA LYS A 264 -15.44 5.19 11.58
C LYS A 264 -15.41 3.90 10.73
N LYS A 265 -15.74 4.01 9.44
CA LYS A 265 -15.76 2.91 8.47
C LYS A 265 -14.61 3.07 7.47
N ARG A 266 -14.02 1.96 7.04
CA ARG A 266 -13.14 1.89 5.87
C ARG A 266 -13.92 1.33 4.68
N LEU A 267 -13.35 1.42 3.47
CA LEU A 267 -13.99 0.87 2.26
C LEU A 267 -14.34 -0.62 2.38
N LYS A 268 -13.53 -1.40 3.11
CA LYS A 268 -13.79 -2.83 3.36
C LYS A 268 -14.92 -3.10 4.37
N ASP A 269 -15.32 -2.08 5.13
CA ASP A 269 -16.37 -2.15 6.14
C ASP A 269 -17.73 -1.65 5.58
N LEU A 270 -17.76 -1.27 4.29
CA LEU A 270 -18.98 -0.88 3.59
C LEU A 270 -19.81 -2.11 3.23
N SER A 271 -21.14 -1.97 3.27
CA SER A 271 -22.05 -2.96 2.70
C SER A 271 -21.86 -3.08 1.18
N GLU A 272 -22.37 -4.16 0.61
CA GLU A 272 -22.33 -4.40 -0.84
C GLU A 272 -22.86 -3.20 -1.65
N ARG A 273 -24.03 -2.67 -1.27
CA ARG A 273 -24.67 -1.53 -1.93
C ARG A 273 -23.84 -0.25 -1.81
N GLU A 274 -23.34 0.07 -0.61
CA GLU A 274 -22.50 1.24 -0.35
C GLU A 274 -21.18 1.17 -1.13
N LEU A 275 -20.52 0.00 -1.14
CA LEU A 275 -19.26 -0.23 -1.83
C LEU A 275 -19.42 -0.08 -3.35
N TYR A 276 -20.51 -0.64 -3.91
CA TYR A 276 -20.82 -0.50 -5.32
C TYR A 276 -21.15 0.95 -5.70
N ALA A 277 -21.95 1.65 -4.90
CA ALA A 277 -22.24 3.07 -5.12
C ALA A 277 -20.95 3.92 -5.10
N HIS A 278 -20.01 3.60 -4.20
CA HIS A 278 -18.70 4.26 -4.15
C HIS A 278 -17.88 4.02 -5.42
N LYS A 279 -17.84 2.77 -5.90
CA LYS A 279 -17.18 2.41 -7.16
C LYS A 279 -17.76 3.21 -8.33
N MET A 280 -19.07 3.19 -8.51
CA MET A 280 -19.74 3.87 -9.63
C MET A 280 -19.46 5.38 -9.62
N SER A 281 -19.59 6.01 -8.45
CA SER A 281 -19.30 7.45 -8.28
C SER A 281 -17.85 7.78 -8.64
N LYS A 282 -16.90 6.93 -8.22
CA LYS A 282 -15.48 7.10 -8.49
C LYS A 282 -15.14 6.89 -9.97
N GLU A 283 -15.74 5.90 -10.62
CA GLU A 283 -15.54 5.64 -12.05
C GLU A 283 -16.04 6.79 -12.90
N GLU A 284 -17.26 7.28 -12.62
CA GLU A 284 -17.84 8.42 -13.34
C GLU A 284 -16.99 9.69 -13.16
N PHE A 285 -16.60 9.99 -11.92
CA PHE A 285 -15.70 11.12 -11.64
C PHE A 285 -14.37 11.01 -12.40
N ASN A 286 -13.74 9.83 -12.39
CA ASN A 286 -12.48 9.61 -13.10
C ASN A 286 -12.62 9.75 -14.61
N LYS A 287 -13.75 9.29 -15.17
CA LYS A 287 -14.05 9.42 -16.60
C LYS A 287 -14.13 10.89 -17.00
N ILE A 288 -14.86 11.72 -16.24
CA ILE A 288 -14.94 13.17 -16.48
C ILE A 288 -13.57 13.83 -16.32
N MET A 289 -12.85 13.55 -15.22
CA MET A 289 -11.52 14.13 -14.99
C MET A 289 -10.50 13.80 -16.07
N LYS A 290 -10.55 12.58 -16.63
CA LYS A 290 -9.65 12.19 -17.73
C LYS A 290 -9.85 13.05 -18.98
N MET A 291 -11.07 13.52 -19.24
CA MET A 291 -11.40 14.34 -20.40
C MET A 291 -11.18 15.84 -20.15
N GLU A 292 -11.51 16.31 -18.94
CA GLU A 292 -11.56 17.73 -18.65
C GLU A 292 -10.23 18.29 -18.13
N VAL A 293 -9.43 17.54 -17.36
CA VAL A 293 -8.25 18.09 -16.69
C VAL A 293 -7.25 18.71 -17.66
N SER A 294 -7.01 18.10 -18.82
CA SER A 294 -6.09 18.62 -19.83
C SER A 294 -6.56 19.92 -20.49
N LYS A 295 -7.86 20.24 -20.43
CA LYS A 295 -8.39 21.51 -20.94
C LYS A 295 -8.05 22.67 -20.00
N TYR A 296 -8.04 22.42 -18.70
CA TYR A 296 -7.72 23.41 -17.67
C TYR A 296 -6.21 23.49 -17.40
N PHE A 297 -5.49 22.37 -17.55
CA PHE A 297 -4.06 22.24 -17.33
C PHE A 297 -3.42 21.56 -18.53
N PRO A 298 -3.13 22.32 -19.61
CA PRO A 298 -2.56 21.75 -20.83
C PRO A 298 -1.17 21.15 -20.56
N MET A 299 -0.77 20.18 -21.39
CA MET A 299 0.58 19.63 -21.32
C MET A 299 1.59 20.70 -21.74
N ARG A 300 2.68 20.84 -20.98
CA ARG A 300 3.80 21.68 -21.37
C ARG A 300 4.43 21.08 -22.61
N ILE A 301 4.46 21.86 -23.69
CA ILE A 301 5.26 21.52 -24.85
C ILE A 301 6.71 21.67 -24.39
N VAL A 302 7.42 20.54 -24.26
CA VAL A 302 8.87 20.56 -24.05
C VAL A 302 9.43 21.19 -25.32
N LYS A 303 9.86 22.44 -25.24
CA LYS A 303 10.66 23.02 -26.31
C LYS A 303 11.98 22.30 -26.23
N ASP A 304 12.33 21.55 -27.27
CA ASP A 304 13.64 20.92 -27.37
C ASP A 304 14.66 22.07 -27.42
N GLU A 305 15.36 22.31 -26.31
CA GLU A 305 16.36 23.38 -26.16
C GLU A 305 17.71 23.03 -26.83
N ASP A 306 17.78 21.98 -27.66
CA ASP A 306 19.01 21.46 -28.27
C ASP A 306 19.03 21.56 -29.81
N SER A 307 18.53 22.66 -30.37
CA SER A 307 18.74 23.00 -31.79
C SER A 307 19.37 24.38 -31.97
N GLU A 308 20.49 24.62 -31.30
CA GLU A 308 21.47 25.68 -31.63
C GLU A 308 22.89 25.11 -31.73
#